data_AF-A0A970Q0R3-F1
#
_entry.id   AF-A0A970Q0R3-F1
#
_cell.length_a   1.000
_cell.length_b   1.000
_cell.length_c   1.000
_cell.angle_alpha   90.00
_cell.angle_beta   90.00
_cell.angle_gamma   90.00
#
_symmetry.space_group_name_H-M   'P 1'
#
loop_
_entity.id
_entity.type
_entity.pdbx_description
1 polymer ?
#
loop_
_entity_poly.entity_id
_entity_poly.type
_entity_poly.pdbx_seq_one_letter_code
_entity_poly.pdbx_strand_id
1 'polypeptide(L)'
;MKKFSVAFLLMVVCFSYLSYSQQPPCMPDFYGLTVESAKLPNIPYLTTDTPYEVMLSYIILDSVCKSASFKDVKEFLNGLDYGDTLKKIMNYLYRTVDFDAFRYLYTQYSRGNTNNPSIYYMHPRDLINEILYTVSKKTPNYFLDLMLLRADFILHIKIKDTIVRKTPSSGIYPDLSIVTYEILDTIKGKRIPTCKDISIYKPTEYKSLKSDNGPNTYPCSQFDFRFNKDYFRKEGASDVIDIEGSNQINFSKWDFVKIDGEYLVFLNLHPLCSKDSINYSGLTLTISPLKNCPMFPVVNGILKDEANDFGLGEKVNINIIKNYLRSRINEILNY
;
A
#
# COMPACT_ATOMS: atom_id res chain seq x y z
N MET A 1 -45.88 27.38 23.93
CA MET A 1 -44.46 27.34 23.51
C MET A 1 -43.66 26.12 24.03
N LYS A 2 -44.23 25.13 24.73
CA LYS A 2 -43.48 23.95 25.22
C LYS A 2 -43.35 22.78 24.21
N LYS A 3 -44.19 22.73 23.17
CA LYS A 3 -44.19 21.62 22.19
C LYS A 3 -43.07 21.70 21.13
N PHE A 4 -42.50 22.88 20.90
CA PHE A 4 -41.39 23.05 19.94
C PHE A 4 -40.04 22.54 20.47
N SER A 5 -39.85 22.50 21.79
CA SER A 5 -38.58 22.11 22.40
C SER A 5 -38.30 20.61 22.30
N VAL A 6 -39.34 19.77 22.28
CA VAL A 6 -39.21 18.30 22.20
C VAL A 6 -38.90 17.85 20.77
N ALA A 7 -39.51 18.48 19.77
CA ALA A 7 -39.23 18.19 18.36
C ALA A 7 -37.80 18.59 17.97
N PHE A 8 -37.29 19.71 18.48
CA PHE A 8 -35.90 20.12 18.24
C PHE A 8 -34.90 19.18 18.92
N LEU A 9 -35.19 18.72 20.14
CA LEU A 9 -34.36 17.74 20.84
C LEU A 9 -34.36 16.37 20.13
N LEU A 10 -35.52 15.90 19.65
CA LEU A 10 -35.62 14.68 18.84
C LEU A 10 -34.91 14.83 17.50
N MET A 11 -34.93 16.00 16.87
CA MET A 11 -34.21 16.24 15.62
C MET A 11 -32.69 16.26 15.85
N VAL A 12 -32.20 16.91 16.92
CA VAL A 12 -30.78 16.88 17.32
C VAL A 12 -30.34 15.45 17.66
N VAL A 13 -31.18 14.70 18.38
CA VAL A 13 -30.93 13.29 18.72
C VAL A 13 -30.91 12.40 17.47
N CYS A 14 -31.87 12.56 16.54
CA CYS A 14 -31.88 11.83 15.26
C CYS A 14 -30.71 12.22 14.35
N PHE A 15 -30.26 13.48 14.34
CA PHE A 15 -29.05 13.90 13.62
C PHE A 15 -27.77 13.35 14.27
N SER A 16 -27.74 13.17 15.60
CA SER A 16 -26.66 12.44 16.27
C SER A 16 -26.76 10.92 16.15
N TYR A 17 -27.91 10.35 15.78
CA TYR A 17 -28.06 8.94 15.39
C TYR A 17 -27.78 8.69 13.90
N LEU A 18 -27.79 9.74 13.08
CA LEU A 18 -27.14 9.77 11.76
C LEU A 18 -25.62 9.94 11.86
N SER A 19 -25.03 9.53 12.99
CA SER A 19 -23.59 9.37 13.13
C SER A 19 -23.10 8.34 12.11
N TYR A 20 -22.68 8.89 10.97
CA TYR A 20 -21.66 8.42 10.06
C TYR A 20 -21.33 6.93 10.16
N SER A 21 -21.88 6.14 9.22
CA SER A 21 -21.11 5.01 8.72
C SER A 21 -19.82 5.60 8.11
N GLN A 22 -18.67 5.33 8.72
CA GLN A 22 -17.35 5.86 8.33
C GLN A 22 -16.73 5.08 7.16
N GLN A 23 -17.56 4.46 6.34
CA GLN A 23 -17.15 3.94 5.04
C GLN A 23 -16.95 5.14 4.11
N PRO A 24 -15.98 5.09 3.18
CA PRO A 24 -15.79 6.18 2.23
C PRO A 24 -17.15 6.45 1.56
N PRO A 25 -17.65 7.70 1.52
CA PRO A 25 -19.05 7.93 1.14
C PRO A 25 -19.34 7.66 -0.35
N CYS A 26 -18.30 7.31 -1.11
CA CYS A 26 -18.36 6.84 -2.49
C CYS A 26 -18.33 5.30 -2.62
N MET A 27 -18.09 4.56 -1.54
CA MET A 27 -18.16 3.10 -1.47
C MET A 27 -18.77 2.65 -0.13
N PRO A 28 -20.10 2.78 0.05
CA PRO A 28 -20.79 2.46 1.31
C PRO A 28 -20.80 0.96 1.65
N ASP A 29 -20.33 0.09 0.78
CA ASP A 29 -20.16 -1.34 1.07
C ASP A 29 -18.69 -1.75 1.25
N PHE A 30 -17.78 -0.77 1.36
CA PHE A 30 -16.38 -1.05 1.60
C PHE A 30 -16.13 -1.24 3.10
N TYR A 31 -15.68 -2.43 3.49
CA TYR A 31 -15.40 -2.78 4.89
C TYR A 31 -13.91 -2.77 5.24
N GLY A 32 -13.04 -2.35 4.32
CA GLY A 32 -11.59 -2.22 4.49
C GLY A 32 -11.14 -1.01 5.30
N LEU A 33 -9.87 -1.01 5.66
CA LEU A 33 -9.15 0.17 6.15
C LEU A 33 -9.25 1.27 5.09
N THR A 34 -9.66 2.44 5.56
CA THR A 34 -9.76 3.64 4.73
C THR A 34 -8.93 4.74 5.36
N VAL A 35 -8.14 5.39 4.52
CA VAL A 35 -7.28 6.53 4.86
C VAL A 35 -7.73 7.72 4.04
N GLU A 36 -8.03 8.82 4.73
CA GLU A 36 -8.46 10.08 4.12
C GLU A 36 -7.25 10.96 3.82
N SER A 37 -7.29 11.64 2.67
CA SER A 37 -6.31 12.68 2.33
C SER A 37 -6.96 13.79 1.52
N ALA A 38 -6.47 15.02 1.67
CA ALA A 38 -6.94 16.13 0.86
C ALA A 38 -6.56 15.94 -0.62
N LYS A 39 -7.44 16.36 -1.53
CA LYS A 39 -7.12 16.40 -2.96
C LYS A 39 -5.94 17.33 -3.22
N LEU A 40 -5.08 16.90 -4.14
CA LEU A 40 -4.02 17.75 -4.67
C LEU A 40 -4.66 18.89 -5.47
N PRO A 41 -4.26 20.16 -5.26
CA PRO A 41 -4.85 21.31 -5.95
C PRO A 41 -4.47 21.36 -7.43
N ASN A 42 -3.32 20.81 -7.79
CA ASN A 42 -2.80 20.73 -9.15
C ASN A 42 -1.90 19.51 -9.29
N ILE A 43 -1.65 19.08 -10.53
CA ILE A 43 -0.78 17.93 -10.82
C ILE A 43 0.18 18.32 -11.96
N PRO A 44 1.49 18.17 -11.77
CA PRO A 44 2.16 17.72 -10.53
C PRO A 44 2.00 18.74 -9.38
N TYR A 45 1.82 18.26 -8.15
CA TYR A 45 1.76 19.12 -6.96
C TYR A 45 3.16 19.35 -6.40
N LEU A 46 3.73 20.52 -6.66
CA LEU A 46 5.04 20.92 -6.19
C LEU A 46 4.91 21.94 -5.07
N THR A 47 5.63 21.72 -3.98
CA THR A 47 5.64 22.58 -2.79
C THR A 47 7.08 22.99 -2.47
N THR A 48 7.28 24.11 -1.78
CA THR A 48 8.62 24.65 -1.49
C THR A 48 9.49 23.74 -0.62
N ASP A 49 8.88 22.80 0.11
CA ASP A 49 9.55 21.76 0.88
C ASP A 49 9.91 20.51 0.05
N THR A 50 9.56 20.46 -1.23
CA THR A 50 9.87 19.32 -2.11
C THR A 50 11.34 19.36 -2.52
N PRO A 51 12.15 18.31 -2.25
CA PRO A 51 13.53 18.25 -2.71
C PRO A 51 13.65 18.32 -4.23
N TYR A 52 14.74 18.90 -4.72
CA TYR A 52 14.95 19.14 -6.16
C TYR A 52 14.77 17.88 -7.01
N GLU A 53 15.34 16.75 -6.61
CA GLU A 53 15.27 15.50 -7.36
C GLU A 53 13.83 14.95 -7.42
N VAL A 54 13.05 15.17 -6.36
CA VAL A 54 11.63 14.78 -6.32
C VAL A 54 10.80 15.70 -7.21
N MET A 55 11.07 17.01 -7.20
CA MET A 55 10.42 17.95 -8.12
C MET A 55 10.70 17.58 -9.58
N LEU A 56 11.98 17.32 -9.89
CA LEU A 56 12.42 16.96 -11.24
C LEU A 56 11.76 15.66 -11.70
N SER A 57 11.66 14.64 -10.83
CA SER A 57 10.96 13.39 -11.12
C SER A 57 9.50 13.62 -11.52
N TYR A 58 8.75 14.43 -10.76
CA TYR A 58 7.36 14.76 -11.09
C TYR A 58 7.22 15.53 -12.41
N ILE A 59 8.13 16.47 -12.68
CA ILE A 59 8.15 17.25 -13.94
C ILE A 59 8.46 16.35 -15.13
N ILE A 60 9.45 15.46 -15.01
CA ILE A 60 9.80 14.50 -16.07
C ILE A 60 8.62 13.56 -16.33
N LEU A 61 8.01 13.00 -15.28
CA LEU A 61 6.84 12.14 -15.38
C LEU A 61 5.70 12.84 -16.14
N ASP A 62 5.35 14.05 -15.73
CA ASP A 62 4.31 14.86 -16.37
C ASP A 62 4.65 15.17 -17.85
N SER A 63 5.90 15.56 -18.12
CA SER A 63 6.36 15.90 -19.47
C SER A 63 6.31 14.69 -20.40
N VAL A 64 6.85 13.54 -19.99
CA VAL A 64 6.85 12.32 -20.82
C VAL A 64 5.42 11.89 -21.12
N CYS A 65 4.53 11.92 -20.13
CA CYS A 65 3.12 11.55 -20.34
C CYS A 65 2.38 12.51 -21.29
N LYS A 66 2.85 13.76 -21.43
CA LYS A 66 2.29 14.79 -22.33
C LYS A 66 2.97 14.85 -23.70
N SER A 67 4.15 14.27 -23.88
CA SER A 67 4.95 14.44 -25.10
C SER A 67 5.25 13.16 -25.87
N ALA A 68 5.16 11.99 -25.24
CA ALA A 68 5.54 10.71 -25.86
C ALA A 68 4.34 9.74 -25.90
N SER A 69 4.30 8.89 -26.93
CA SER A 69 3.34 7.78 -26.96
C SER A 69 3.81 6.63 -26.05
N PHE A 70 2.87 5.81 -25.57
CA PHE A 70 3.21 4.65 -24.75
C PHE A 70 4.14 3.68 -25.49
N LYS A 71 3.99 3.57 -26.82
CA LYS A 71 4.85 2.74 -27.67
C LYS A 71 6.30 3.23 -27.67
N ASP A 72 6.53 4.52 -27.87
CA ASP A 72 7.88 5.09 -27.95
C ASP A 72 8.64 4.91 -26.62
N VAL A 73 7.94 5.14 -25.51
CA VAL A 73 8.48 4.90 -24.16
C VAL A 73 8.85 3.44 -23.97
N LYS A 74 7.95 2.53 -24.36
CA LYS A 74 8.19 1.09 -24.25
C LYS A 74 9.40 0.65 -25.08
N GLU A 75 9.54 1.14 -26.30
CA GLU A 75 10.71 0.87 -27.15
C GLU A 75 11.99 1.42 -26.53
N PHE A 76 11.97 2.66 -26.02
CA PHE A 76 13.09 3.27 -25.29
C PHE A 76 13.51 2.42 -24.08
N LEU A 77 12.55 2.08 -23.20
CA LEU A 77 12.82 1.32 -21.98
C LEU A 77 13.31 -0.11 -22.28
N ASN A 78 12.78 -0.77 -23.30
CA ASN A 78 13.23 -2.10 -23.71
C ASN A 78 14.68 -2.12 -24.22
N GLY A 79 15.10 -1.03 -24.86
CA GLY A 79 16.46 -0.80 -25.33
C GLY A 79 17.47 -0.52 -24.22
N LEU A 80 17.03 -0.27 -22.98
CA LEU A 80 17.93 -0.04 -21.86
C LEU A 80 18.52 -1.36 -21.33
N ASP A 81 19.79 -1.30 -20.94
CA ASP A 81 20.41 -2.27 -20.06
C ASP A 81 20.39 -1.75 -18.61
N TYR A 82 20.87 -2.56 -17.66
CA TYR A 82 21.06 -2.14 -16.27
C TYR A 82 22.30 -1.23 -16.10
N GLY A 83 22.34 -0.16 -16.89
CA GLY A 83 23.34 0.91 -16.84
C GLY A 83 22.84 2.15 -16.11
N ASP A 84 23.56 3.26 -16.27
CA ASP A 84 23.34 4.49 -15.51
C ASP A 84 21.94 5.08 -15.74
N THR A 85 21.43 5.03 -16.97
CA THR A 85 20.09 5.54 -17.30
C THR A 85 18.99 4.83 -16.50
N LEU A 86 18.99 3.49 -16.48
CA LEU A 86 17.97 2.74 -15.75
C LEU A 86 18.10 2.95 -14.23
N LYS A 87 19.34 2.95 -13.71
CA LYS A 87 19.60 3.25 -12.30
C LYS A 87 19.15 4.65 -11.91
N LYS A 88 19.31 5.64 -12.81
CA LYS A 88 18.83 7.01 -12.59
C LYS A 88 17.31 7.10 -12.57
N ILE A 89 16.63 6.35 -13.44
CA ILE A 89 15.16 6.23 -13.39
C ILE A 89 14.72 5.61 -12.05
N MET A 90 15.38 4.54 -11.61
CA MET A 90 15.10 3.91 -10.31
C MET A 90 15.32 4.88 -9.14
N ASN A 91 16.38 5.68 -9.18
CA ASN A 91 16.68 6.73 -8.19
C ASN A 91 15.52 7.73 -8.05
N TYR A 92 15.11 8.34 -9.17
CA TYR A 92 14.01 9.31 -9.18
C TYR A 92 12.70 8.69 -8.70
N LEU A 93 12.39 7.48 -9.19
CA LEU A 93 11.19 6.76 -8.76
C LEU A 93 11.20 6.52 -7.25
N TYR A 94 12.28 5.94 -6.72
CA TYR A 94 12.43 5.66 -5.29
C TYR A 94 12.23 6.91 -4.44
N ARG A 95 12.95 8.00 -4.77
CA ARG A 95 12.88 9.28 -4.03
C ARG A 95 11.46 9.86 -4.04
N THR A 96 10.75 9.72 -5.15
CA THR A 96 9.38 10.23 -5.31
C THR A 96 8.41 9.49 -4.40
N VAL A 97 8.47 8.15 -4.40
CA VAL A 97 7.63 7.32 -3.52
C VAL A 97 7.95 7.57 -2.05
N ASP A 98 9.24 7.58 -1.69
CA ASP A 98 9.69 7.71 -0.30
C ASP A 98 9.40 9.09 0.32
N PHE A 99 9.36 10.15 -0.51
CA PHE A 99 9.08 11.51 -0.05
C PHE A 99 7.64 11.69 0.44
N ASP A 100 6.66 11.30 -0.38
CA ASP A 100 5.23 11.46 -0.07
C ASP A 100 4.41 10.44 -0.88
N ALA A 101 4.12 9.29 -0.26
CA ALA A 101 3.43 8.19 -0.91
C ALA A 101 1.99 8.54 -1.35
N PHE A 102 1.27 9.42 -0.64
CA PHE A 102 -0.06 9.87 -1.05
C PHE A 102 0.02 10.75 -2.29
N ARG A 103 0.95 11.71 -2.29
CA ARG A 103 1.17 12.57 -3.45
C ARG A 103 1.58 11.75 -4.67
N TYR A 104 2.48 10.78 -4.47
CA TYR A 104 2.86 9.83 -5.51
C TYR A 104 1.64 9.07 -6.03
N LEU A 105 0.90 8.38 -5.17
CA LEU A 105 -0.31 7.64 -5.51
C LEU A 105 -1.27 8.47 -6.37
N TYR A 106 -1.69 9.65 -5.91
CA TYR A 106 -2.68 10.43 -6.66
C TYR A 106 -2.11 11.04 -7.94
N THR A 107 -0.80 11.23 -8.05
CA THR A 107 -0.17 11.59 -9.33
C THR A 107 -0.22 10.42 -10.31
N GLN A 108 -0.03 9.17 -9.85
CA GLN A 108 -0.15 8.01 -10.73
C GLN A 108 -1.57 7.84 -11.26
N TYR A 109 -2.57 8.09 -10.41
CA TYR A 109 -3.98 7.84 -10.66
C TYR A 109 -4.74 9.08 -11.14
N SER A 110 -4.07 10.21 -11.31
CA SER A 110 -4.68 11.37 -11.92
C SER A 110 -4.80 11.16 -13.41
N ARG A 111 -6.03 10.96 -13.86
CA ARG A 111 -6.39 11.37 -15.21
C ARG A 111 -6.33 12.89 -15.22
N GLY A 112 -5.63 13.47 -16.20
CA GLY A 112 -5.80 14.88 -16.52
C GLY A 112 -7.29 15.21 -16.47
N ASN A 113 -7.64 16.23 -15.68
CA ASN A 113 -8.98 16.72 -15.37
C ASN A 113 -10.09 16.05 -16.18
N THR A 114 -11.08 15.42 -15.52
CA THR A 114 -12.19 14.66 -16.16
C THR A 114 -12.97 15.41 -17.25
N ASN A 115 -12.76 16.72 -17.35
CA ASN A 115 -13.33 17.59 -18.38
C ASN A 115 -12.46 17.77 -19.62
N ASN A 116 -11.25 17.21 -19.68
CA ASN A 116 -10.36 17.31 -20.83
C ASN A 116 -9.52 16.02 -21.02
N PRO A 117 -10.12 14.97 -21.59
CA PRO A 117 -9.48 13.66 -21.78
C PRO A 117 -8.29 13.65 -22.77
N SER A 118 -7.78 14.81 -23.21
CA SER A 118 -6.86 14.96 -24.35
C SER A 118 -5.44 15.45 -24.02
N ILE A 119 -5.10 15.76 -22.76
CA ILE A 119 -3.79 16.38 -22.44
C ILE A 119 -2.65 15.35 -22.37
N TYR A 120 -2.96 14.10 -22.01
CA TYR A 120 -1.95 13.05 -21.84
C TYR A 120 -2.04 12.02 -22.97
N TYR A 121 -0.92 11.72 -23.61
CA TYR A 121 -0.79 10.60 -24.55
C TYR A 121 -0.68 9.24 -23.86
N MET A 122 -0.33 9.24 -22.56
CA MET A 122 -0.31 8.04 -21.72
C MET A 122 -0.64 8.37 -20.27
N HIS A 123 -1.19 7.39 -19.55
CA HIS A 123 -1.46 7.55 -18.13
C HIS A 123 -0.14 7.43 -17.32
N PRO A 124 0.11 8.28 -16.29
CA PRO A 124 1.32 8.17 -15.48
C PRO A 124 1.55 6.79 -14.87
N ARG A 125 0.45 6.13 -14.44
CA ARG A 125 0.48 4.73 -14.00
C ARG A 125 1.07 3.77 -15.03
N ASP A 126 0.75 3.93 -16.32
CA ASP A 126 1.21 3.01 -17.37
C ASP A 126 2.72 3.15 -17.58
N LEU A 127 3.23 4.38 -17.62
CA LEU A 127 4.67 4.66 -17.66
C LEU A 127 5.39 4.04 -16.47
N ILE A 128 4.88 4.22 -15.25
CA ILE A 128 5.50 3.66 -14.04
C ILE A 128 5.47 2.14 -14.06
N ASN A 129 4.36 1.53 -14.50
CA ASN A 129 4.27 0.08 -14.63
C ASN A 129 5.28 -0.44 -15.65
N GLU A 130 5.46 0.23 -16.79
CA GLU A 130 6.46 -0.16 -17.79
C GLU A 130 7.89 0.02 -17.24
N ILE A 131 8.18 1.10 -16.50
CA ILE A 131 9.48 1.26 -15.80
C ILE A 131 9.73 0.09 -14.84
N LEU A 132 8.74 -0.25 -14.00
CA LEU A 132 8.85 -1.37 -13.06
C LEU A 132 9.01 -2.70 -13.83
N TYR A 133 8.30 -2.89 -14.93
CA TYR A 133 8.45 -4.05 -15.80
C TYR A 133 9.88 -4.14 -16.36
N THR A 134 10.44 -3.05 -16.88
CA THR A 134 11.82 -2.99 -17.37
C THR A 134 12.83 -3.31 -16.27
N VAL A 135 12.66 -2.72 -15.08
CA VAL A 135 13.51 -3.04 -13.91
C VAL A 135 13.45 -4.53 -13.62
N SER A 136 12.25 -5.15 -13.65
CA SER A 136 12.08 -6.58 -13.42
C SER A 136 12.87 -7.47 -14.38
N LYS A 137 13.10 -7.00 -15.61
CA LYS A 137 13.78 -7.76 -16.66
C LYS A 137 15.28 -7.54 -16.69
N LYS A 138 15.75 -6.38 -16.24
CA LYS A 138 17.12 -5.92 -16.50
C LYS A 138 18.00 -5.94 -15.25
N THR A 139 17.46 -5.73 -14.05
CA THR A 139 18.30 -5.70 -12.85
C THR A 139 18.72 -7.10 -12.40
N PRO A 140 19.97 -7.29 -11.93
CA PRO A 140 20.42 -8.57 -11.38
C PRO A 140 19.64 -8.99 -10.12
N ASN A 141 19.09 -8.03 -9.36
CA ASN A 141 18.38 -8.27 -8.11
C ASN A 141 16.89 -7.92 -8.23
N TYR A 142 16.22 -8.46 -9.25
CA TYR A 142 14.86 -8.03 -9.63
C TYR A 142 13.84 -8.09 -8.50
N PHE A 143 13.87 -9.11 -7.65
CA PHE A 143 12.94 -9.21 -6.53
C PHE A 143 13.12 -8.04 -5.55
N LEU A 144 14.34 -7.87 -5.05
CA LEU A 144 14.66 -6.85 -4.08
C LEU A 144 14.39 -5.44 -4.62
N ASP A 145 14.83 -5.15 -5.84
CA ASP A 145 14.66 -3.82 -6.43
C ASP A 145 13.20 -3.50 -6.68
N LEU A 146 12.41 -4.44 -7.19
CA LEU A 146 10.99 -4.22 -7.37
C LEU A 146 10.28 -4.00 -6.04
N MET A 147 10.64 -4.73 -4.99
CA MET A 147 10.06 -4.53 -3.66
C MET A 147 10.39 -3.14 -3.11
N LEU A 148 11.65 -2.72 -3.23
CA LEU A 148 12.09 -1.39 -2.79
C LEU A 148 11.40 -0.28 -3.58
N LEU A 149 11.11 -0.48 -4.87
CA LEU A 149 10.45 0.52 -5.70
C LEU A 149 8.93 0.53 -5.55
N ARG A 150 8.28 -0.62 -5.36
CA ARG A 150 6.81 -0.75 -5.26
C ARG A 150 6.25 -0.46 -3.88
N ALA A 151 6.97 -0.84 -2.82
CA ALA A 151 6.49 -0.60 -1.47
C ALA A 151 6.51 0.90 -1.16
N ASP A 152 5.39 1.43 -0.68
CA ASP A 152 5.31 2.81 -0.19
C ASP A 152 5.95 2.91 1.20
N PHE A 153 5.79 1.86 2.00
CA PHE A 153 6.36 1.75 3.33
C PHE A 153 7.07 0.40 3.50
N ILE A 154 8.21 0.43 4.19
CA ILE A 154 8.92 -0.77 4.63
C ILE A 154 9.17 -0.59 6.12
N LEU A 155 8.50 -1.41 6.93
CA LEU A 155 8.42 -1.22 8.37
C LEU A 155 8.77 -2.52 9.10
N HIS A 156 9.56 -2.40 10.17
CA HIS A 156 9.60 -3.41 11.21
C HIS A 156 8.53 -3.04 12.24
N ILE A 157 7.59 -3.94 12.48
CA ILE A 157 6.41 -3.66 13.29
C ILE A 157 6.20 -4.73 14.36
N LYS A 158 5.50 -4.36 15.43
CA LYS A 158 4.93 -5.28 16.42
C LYS A 158 3.42 -5.22 16.34
N ILE A 159 2.74 -6.35 16.24
CA ILE A 159 1.27 -6.38 16.17
C ILE A 159 0.67 -6.14 17.56
N LYS A 160 -0.31 -5.24 17.64
CA LYS A 160 -1.04 -4.90 18.88
C LYS A 160 -2.43 -5.50 18.94
N ASP A 161 -3.12 -5.51 17.81
CA ASP A 161 -4.51 -5.99 17.71
C ASP A 161 -4.77 -6.47 16.28
N THR A 162 -5.77 -7.32 16.09
CA THR A 162 -6.25 -7.73 14.77
C THR A 162 -7.76 -7.87 14.80
N ILE A 163 -8.42 -7.09 13.95
CA ILE A 163 -9.88 -7.11 13.79
C ILE A 163 -10.22 -7.88 12.54
N VAL A 164 -10.99 -8.95 12.67
CA VAL A 164 -11.43 -9.77 11.55
C VAL A 164 -12.85 -9.39 11.14
N ARG A 165 -13.07 -9.16 9.84
CA ARG A 165 -14.35 -8.75 9.24
C ARG A 165 -14.75 -9.73 8.13
N LYS A 166 -15.94 -10.31 8.26
CA LYS A 166 -16.58 -11.06 7.17
C LYS A 166 -17.17 -10.08 6.15
N THR A 167 -16.80 -10.23 4.87
CA THR A 167 -17.41 -9.48 3.77
C THR A 167 -18.66 -10.22 3.27
N PRO A 168 -19.88 -9.62 3.35
CA PRO A 168 -21.13 -10.31 3.05
C PRO A 168 -21.28 -10.78 1.58
N SER A 169 -20.52 -10.21 0.65
CA SER A 169 -20.73 -10.34 -0.79
C SER A 169 -19.72 -11.23 -1.54
N SER A 170 -18.73 -11.81 -0.86
CA SER A 170 -17.75 -12.69 -1.50
C SER A 170 -17.99 -14.16 -1.14
N GLY A 171 -18.87 -14.83 -1.88
CA GLY A 171 -19.11 -16.29 -1.73
C GLY A 171 -17.89 -17.19 -1.94
N ILE A 172 -16.71 -16.62 -2.20
CA ILE A 172 -15.46 -17.33 -2.55
C ILE A 172 -14.26 -16.82 -1.72
N TYR A 173 -14.35 -15.70 -0.98
CA TYR A 173 -13.20 -15.09 -0.31
C TYR A 173 -13.47 -14.82 1.18
N PRO A 174 -12.68 -15.40 2.11
CA PRO A 174 -12.89 -15.30 3.54
C PRO A 174 -12.20 -14.06 4.09
N ASP A 175 -12.87 -13.40 5.02
CA ASP A 175 -12.31 -12.57 6.08
C ASP A 175 -11.19 -11.56 5.74
N LEU A 176 -11.56 -10.29 5.73
CA LEU A 176 -10.60 -9.18 5.82
C LEU A 176 -10.08 -9.08 7.27
N SER A 177 -8.76 -8.94 7.44
CA SER A 177 -8.17 -8.58 8.73
C SER A 177 -7.64 -7.15 8.69
N ILE A 178 -7.99 -6.33 9.68
CA ILE A 178 -7.38 -5.03 9.93
C ILE A 178 -6.39 -5.22 11.06
N VAL A 179 -5.11 -5.10 10.74
CA VAL A 179 -4.01 -5.35 11.67
C VAL A 179 -3.59 -4.03 12.29
N THR A 180 -3.73 -3.89 13.60
CA THR A 180 -3.16 -2.75 14.34
C THR A 180 -1.76 -3.11 14.82
N TYR A 181 -0.82 -2.19 14.68
CA TYR A 181 0.59 -2.41 14.96
C TYR A 181 1.24 -1.24 15.71
N GLU A 182 2.50 -1.42 16.09
CA GLU A 182 3.43 -0.40 16.57
C GLU A 182 4.65 -0.46 15.67
N ILE A 183 5.20 0.70 15.29
CA ILE A 183 6.41 0.76 14.47
C ILE A 183 7.63 0.61 15.37
N LEU A 184 8.41 -0.44 15.14
CA LEU A 184 9.70 -0.67 15.80
C LEU A 184 10.86 -0.05 15.03
N ASP A 185 10.77 0.02 13.70
CA ASP A 185 11.78 0.64 12.84
C ASP A 185 11.17 1.02 11.48
N THR A 186 11.51 2.20 10.97
CA THR A 186 11.13 2.64 9.63
C THR A 186 12.33 2.51 8.69
N ILE A 187 12.18 1.69 7.66
CA ILE A 187 13.21 1.49 6.62
C ILE A 187 12.93 2.36 5.40
N LYS A 188 11.65 2.50 5.02
CA LYS A 188 11.17 3.35 3.93
C LYS A 188 9.82 3.98 4.28
N GLY A 189 9.58 5.19 3.79
CA GLY A 189 8.31 5.91 3.85
C GLY A 189 8.36 7.05 4.87
N LYS A 190 8.83 8.23 4.45
CA LYS A 190 9.05 9.39 5.33
C LYS A 190 7.78 9.95 5.96
N ARG A 191 6.64 9.80 5.28
CA ARG A 191 5.33 10.34 5.70
C ARG A 191 4.32 9.21 5.86
N ILE A 192 4.37 8.53 7.00
CA ILE A 192 3.39 7.50 7.37
C ILE A 192 2.06 8.21 7.72
N PRO A 193 0.90 7.75 7.20
CA PRO A 193 -0.36 8.42 7.47
C PRO A 193 -0.70 8.46 8.96
N THR A 194 -1.45 9.47 9.38
CA THR A 194 -2.26 9.42 10.60
C THR A 194 -3.68 9.02 10.20
N CYS A 195 -4.17 7.90 10.71
CA CYS A 195 -5.50 7.39 10.38
C CYS A 195 -6.39 7.76 11.53
N LYS A 196 -7.64 8.07 11.20
CA LYS A 196 -8.69 7.98 12.19
C LYS A 196 -9.01 6.49 12.32
N ASP A 197 -8.99 5.98 13.54
CA ASP A 197 -9.56 4.67 13.81
C ASP A 197 -11.05 4.73 13.51
N ILE A 198 -11.41 4.24 12.32
CA ILE A 198 -12.80 4.19 11.86
C ILE A 198 -13.47 2.85 12.19
N SER A 199 -12.93 2.09 13.15
CA SER A 199 -13.42 0.77 13.52
C SER A 199 -14.69 0.81 14.38
N ILE A 200 -15.80 1.34 13.85
CA ILE A 200 -17.09 1.26 14.57
C ILE A 200 -18.30 0.91 13.66
N TYR A 201 -18.95 -0.22 14.01
CA TYR A 201 -20.32 -0.74 13.73
C TYR A 201 -20.79 -0.88 12.25
N LYS A 202 -21.07 -2.02 11.61
CA LYS A 202 -21.36 -3.44 11.97
C LYS A 202 -20.95 -4.35 10.78
N PRO A 203 -20.40 -5.57 11.00
CA PRO A 203 -21.10 -6.77 10.51
C PRO A 203 -21.66 -7.59 11.67
N THR A 204 -22.66 -8.43 11.38
CA THR A 204 -23.42 -9.24 12.35
C THR A 204 -22.62 -10.27 13.14
N GLU A 205 -21.32 -10.47 12.85
CA GLU A 205 -20.45 -11.39 13.56
C GLU A 205 -19.01 -10.85 13.60
N TYR A 206 -18.60 -10.32 14.75
CA TYR A 206 -17.21 -9.93 15.00
C TYR A 206 -16.53 -10.96 15.90
N LYS A 207 -15.31 -11.37 15.53
CA LYS A 207 -14.33 -11.90 16.49
C LYS A 207 -13.24 -10.86 16.65
N SER A 208 -13.27 -10.11 17.73
CA SER A 208 -12.16 -9.23 18.10
C SER A 208 -11.16 -10.03 18.94
N LEU A 209 -9.92 -10.14 18.49
CA LEU A 209 -8.83 -10.66 19.31
C LEU A 209 -8.23 -9.47 20.07
N LYS A 210 -8.93 -8.94 21.08
CA LYS A 210 -8.47 -7.74 21.80
C LYS A 210 -7.34 -8.04 22.78
N SER A 211 -6.45 -7.07 22.93
CA SER A 211 -5.61 -6.89 24.13
C SER A 211 -6.39 -6.06 25.16
N ASP A 212 -6.39 -6.48 26.43
CA ASP A 212 -7.26 -5.97 27.51
C ASP A 212 -6.93 -4.56 28.05
N ASN A 213 -6.11 -3.74 27.38
CA ASN A 213 -5.63 -2.48 27.95
C ASN A 213 -5.88 -1.23 27.08
N GLY A 214 -6.86 -0.42 27.49
CA GLY A 214 -6.83 1.06 27.38
C GLY A 214 -7.53 1.71 26.16
N PRO A 215 -8.00 2.97 26.30
CA PRO A 215 -8.64 3.74 25.23
C PRO A 215 -7.55 4.26 24.27
N ASN A 216 -7.51 3.69 23.08
CA ASN A 216 -6.40 3.87 22.14
C ASN A 216 -6.69 4.95 21.09
N THR A 217 -6.12 6.13 21.28
CA THR A 217 -5.88 7.10 20.21
C THR A 217 -4.48 6.83 19.63
N TYR A 218 -4.39 5.87 18.71
CA TYR A 218 -3.11 5.59 18.03
C TYR A 218 -3.00 6.39 16.71
N PRO A 219 -1.84 7.00 16.40
CA PRO A 219 -1.53 7.43 15.02
C PRO A 219 -1.60 6.21 14.08
N CYS A 220 -1.91 6.36 12.78
CA CYS A 220 -2.23 5.21 11.90
C CYS A 220 -1.16 4.14 12.01
N SER A 221 -1.49 3.08 12.72
CA SER A 221 -0.68 1.90 12.74
C SER A 221 -1.61 0.77 12.39
N GLN A 222 -2.31 0.91 11.26
CA GLN A 222 -3.24 -0.09 10.75
C GLN A 222 -2.96 -0.39 9.27
N PHE A 223 -3.10 -1.65 8.86
CA PHE A 223 -3.15 -2.03 7.45
C PHE A 223 -4.19 -3.14 7.22
N ASP A 224 -4.76 -3.15 6.02
CA ASP A 224 -5.59 -4.24 5.53
C ASP A 224 -4.71 -5.44 5.16
N PHE A 225 -5.03 -6.58 5.74
CA PHE A 225 -4.49 -7.87 5.36
C PHE A 225 -5.61 -8.72 4.76
N ARG A 226 -5.48 -8.99 3.46
CA ARG A 226 -6.38 -9.90 2.73
C ARG A 226 -5.54 -10.98 2.06
N PHE A 227 -5.76 -12.24 2.42
CA PHE A 227 -5.15 -13.34 1.71
C PHE A 227 -6.02 -13.69 0.49
N ASN A 228 -5.92 -12.89 -0.57
CA ASN A 228 -6.55 -13.25 -1.83
C ASN A 228 -5.53 -14.00 -2.70
N LYS A 229 -5.80 -15.28 -2.97
CA LYS A 229 -5.02 -16.14 -3.88
C LYS A 229 -4.79 -15.49 -5.26
N ASP A 230 -5.68 -14.59 -5.68
CA ASP A 230 -5.62 -13.87 -6.95
C ASP A 230 -4.76 -12.59 -6.87
N TYR A 231 -4.52 -12.03 -5.67
CA TYR A 231 -3.61 -10.90 -5.50
C TYR A 231 -2.13 -11.34 -5.56
N PHE A 232 -1.84 -12.64 -5.41
CA PHE A 232 -0.50 -13.20 -5.47
C PHE A 232 -0.16 -13.85 -6.84
N ARG A 233 -0.95 -13.58 -7.90
CA ARG A 233 -0.70 -13.97 -9.31
C ARG A 233 -1.06 -12.82 -10.27
N LYS A 234 -0.36 -12.46 -11.36
CA LYS A 234 1.06 -12.41 -11.79
C LYS A 234 1.09 -11.41 -12.97
N GLU A 235 2.20 -10.74 -13.29
CA GLU A 235 2.36 -10.16 -14.64
C GLU A 235 3.41 -10.98 -15.42
N GLY A 236 2.94 -11.78 -16.39
CA GLY A 236 3.77 -12.53 -17.33
C GLY A 236 3.90 -14.06 -17.17
N ALA A 237 2.90 -14.79 -16.65
CA ALA A 237 2.86 -16.24 -16.85
C ALA A 237 1.47 -16.80 -17.15
N SER A 238 1.45 -17.77 -18.07
CA SER A 238 0.41 -18.76 -18.29
C SER A 238 0.42 -19.82 -17.18
N ASP A 239 -0.77 -20.17 -16.71
CA ASP A 239 -1.23 -21.34 -15.95
C ASP A 239 -0.17 -22.29 -15.34
N VAL A 240 -0.20 -22.40 -14.01
CA VAL A 240 -0.67 -23.62 -13.30
C VAL A 240 -1.06 -23.18 -11.88
N ILE A 241 -2.36 -23.12 -11.51
CA ILE A 241 -2.72 -23.79 -10.25
C ILE A 241 -3.19 -25.15 -10.73
N ASP A 242 -2.56 -26.23 -10.28
CA ASP A 242 -3.31 -27.44 -10.01
C ASP A 242 -3.35 -27.53 -8.48
N ILE A 243 -4.52 -27.21 -7.89
CA ILE A 243 -4.87 -27.70 -6.56
C ILE A 243 -5.64 -28.99 -6.81
N GLU A 244 -5.02 -29.93 -7.51
CA GLU A 244 -5.43 -31.33 -7.49
C GLU A 244 -4.31 -32.10 -6.80
N GLY A 245 -4.56 -32.43 -5.52
CA GLY A 245 -3.61 -33.18 -4.70
C GLY A 245 -3.65 -32.81 -3.23
N SER A 246 -4.82 -32.96 -2.61
CA SER A 246 -5.04 -33.28 -1.17
C SER A 246 -4.40 -32.44 -0.05
N ASN A 247 -3.65 -31.38 -0.30
CA ASN A 247 -3.25 -30.44 0.75
C ASN A 247 -4.13 -29.19 0.71
N GLN A 248 -5.32 -29.31 1.31
CA GLN A 248 -6.05 -28.12 1.75
C GLN A 248 -5.07 -27.28 2.58
N ILE A 249 -4.80 -26.04 2.15
CA ILE A 249 -4.27 -25.04 3.07
C ILE A 249 -5.36 -24.91 4.13
N ASN A 250 -5.14 -25.57 5.26
CA ASN A 250 -6.09 -25.58 6.35
C ASN A 250 -6.06 -24.17 6.95
N PHE A 251 -7.03 -23.35 6.53
CA PHE A 251 -7.28 -22.00 7.02
C PHE A 251 -7.61 -21.96 8.52
N SER A 252 -7.49 -23.05 9.27
CA SER A 252 -7.52 -23.05 10.75
C SER A 252 -6.21 -22.59 11.39
N LYS A 253 -5.12 -22.47 10.63
CA LYS A 253 -3.83 -21.94 11.12
C LYS A 253 -3.70 -20.45 10.80
N TRP A 254 -4.49 -19.62 11.50
CA TRP A 254 -4.39 -18.15 11.54
C TRP A 254 -3.15 -17.70 12.33
N ASP A 255 -2.00 -18.32 12.06
CA ASP A 255 -0.80 -18.21 12.88
C ASP A 255 0.21 -17.19 12.32
N PHE A 256 -0.14 -16.49 11.23
CA PHE A 256 0.76 -15.52 10.59
C PHE A 256 0.65 -14.11 11.15
N VAL A 257 -0.45 -13.73 11.79
CA VAL A 257 -0.67 -12.39 12.35
C VAL A 257 -0.95 -12.56 13.84
N LYS A 258 0.11 -12.78 14.61
CA LYS A 258 0.00 -13.02 16.06
C LYS A 258 0.10 -11.69 16.79
N ILE A 259 -0.82 -11.46 17.73
CA ILE A 259 -0.68 -10.37 18.70
C ILE A 259 0.67 -10.51 19.39
N ASP A 260 1.33 -9.39 19.60
CA ASP A 260 2.70 -9.26 20.08
C ASP A 260 3.79 -9.86 19.16
N GLY A 261 3.43 -10.44 18.03
CA GLY A 261 4.37 -10.89 17.01
C GLY A 261 5.06 -9.72 16.32
N GLU A 262 6.35 -9.89 16.01
CA GLU A 262 7.15 -8.94 15.26
C GLU A 262 7.24 -9.34 13.78
N TYR A 263 7.19 -8.36 12.88
CA TYR A 263 7.18 -8.59 11.45
C TYR A 263 7.93 -7.50 10.69
N LEU A 264 8.62 -7.90 9.62
CA LEU A 264 9.02 -6.98 8.56
C LEU A 264 7.94 -6.96 7.49
N VAL A 265 7.32 -5.81 7.25
CA VAL A 265 6.22 -5.65 6.30
C VAL A 265 6.57 -4.67 5.18
N PHE A 266 6.07 -4.98 3.99
CA PHE A 266 6.11 -4.13 2.82
C PHE A 266 4.68 -3.72 2.50
N LEU A 267 4.36 -2.44 2.66
CA LEU A 267 3.01 -1.91 2.53
C LEU A 267 2.89 -1.00 1.29
N ASN A 268 1.71 -0.98 0.71
CA ASN A 268 1.35 -0.16 -0.45
C ASN A 268 -0.04 0.48 -0.25
N LEU A 269 -0.14 1.75 -0.63
CA LEU A 269 -1.38 2.50 -0.74
C LEU A 269 -2.04 2.20 -2.08
N HIS A 270 -3.36 2.01 -2.05
CA HIS A 270 -4.16 1.88 -3.26
C HIS A 270 -5.34 2.84 -3.21
N PRO A 271 -5.75 3.41 -4.35
CA PRO A 271 -6.88 4.32 -4.37
C PRO A 271 -8.17 3.51 -4.20
N LEU A 272 -9.09 4.01 -3.38
CA LEU A 272 -10.43 3.43 -3.24
C LEU A 272 -11.42 4.24 -4.07
N CYS A 273 -11.62 5.50 -3.68
CA CYS A 273 -12.50 6.41 -4.38
C CYS A 273 -12.20 7.87 -4.00
N SER A 274 -12.95 8.81 -4.58
CA SER A 274 -12.78 10.23 -4.37
C SER A 274 -14.14 10.91 -4.27
N LYS A 275 -14.32 11.81 -3.29
CA LYS A 275 -15.55 12.57 -3.11
C LYS A 275 -15.24 13.95 -2.55
N ASP A 276 -15.91 14.96 -3.10
CA ASP A 276 -15.73 16.37 -2.72
C ASP A 276 -14.25 16.79 -2.79
N SER A 277 -13.66 17.30 -1.70
CA SER A 277 -12.25 17.68 -1.59
C SER A 277 -11.35 16.59 -1.01
N ILE A 278 -11.86 15.36 -0.82
CA ILE A 278 -11.17 14.27 -0.13
C ILE A 278 -10.96 13.08 -1.09
N ASN A 279 -9.77 12.51 -1.04
CA ASN A 279 -9.47 11.21 -1.61
C ASN A 279 -9.41 10.17 -0.51
N TYR A 280 -9.88 8.96 -0.84
CA TYR A 280 -9.90 7.81 0.05
C TYR A 280 -9.01 6.72 -0.54
N SER A 281 -8.12 6.19 0.29
CA SER A 281 -7.19 5.10 -0.07
C SER A 281 -7.22 4.00 0.98
N GLY A 282 -6.80 2.79 0.60
CA GLY A 282 -6.49 1.73 1.55
C GLY A 282 -4.98 1.57 1.68
N LEU A 283 -4.54 0.98 2.79
CA LEU A 283 -3.16 0.56 3.01
C LEU A 283 -3.15 -0.96 3.17
N THR A 284 -2.42 -1.67 2.32
CA THR A 284 -2.39 -3.15 2.30
C THR A 284 -0.95 -3.64 2.10
N LEU A 285 -0.73 -4.96 2.18
CA LEU A 285 0.54 -5.54 1.76
C LEU A 285 0.81 -5.30 0.28
N THR A 286 2.05 -4.97 -0.06
CA THR A 286 2.48 -4.72 -1.45
C THR A 286 2.28 -5.96 -2.31
N ILE A 287 1.61 -5.83 -3.45
CA ILE A 287 1.54 -6.92 -4.43
C ILE A 287 2.93 -7.10 -5.07
N SER A 288 3.60 -8.19 -4.72
CA SER A 288 4.99 -8.46 -5.10
C SER A 288 5.11 -9.80 -5.82
N PRO A 289 6.06 -9.97 -6.76
CA PRO A 289 6.37 -11.28 -7.35
C PRO A 289 7.00 -12.28 -6.37
N LEU A 290 7.08 -11.95 -5.07
CA LEU A 290 7.62 -12.84 -4.04
C LEU A 290 6.96 -14.22 -4.08
N LYS A 291 7.76 -15.24 -3.72
CA LYS A 291 7.21 -16.57 -3.47
C LYS A 291 6.40 -16.58 -2.17
N ASN A 292 6.74 -15.70 -1.22
CA ASN A 292 6.04 -15.52 0.04
C ASN A 292 5.17 -14.26 0.10
N CYS A 293 4.36 -14.19 1.15
CA CYS A 293 3.67 -12.97 1.54
C CYS A 293 4.70 -11.86 1.84
N PRO A 294 4.47 -10.57 1.46
CA PRO A 294 5.35 -9.43 1.78
C PRO A 294 5.34 -9.02 3.27
N MET A 295 5.22 -10.00 4.13
CA MET A 295 5.14 -9.91 5.58
C MET A 295 5.93 -11.09 6.15
N PHE A 296 7.08 -10.80 6.73
CA PHE A 296 8.04 -11.80 7.20
C PHE A 296 8.06 -11.81 8.73
N PRO A 297 7.78 -12.94 9.39
CA PRO A 297 7.78 -13.01 10.84
C PRO A 297 9.20 -12.92 11.40
N VAL A 298 9.33 -12.24 12.53
CA VAL A 298 10.56 -12.11 13.31
C VAL A 298 10.34 -12.80 14.65
N VAL A 299 11.20 -13.78 14.96
CA VAL A 299 11.14 -14.54 16.21
C VAL A 299 12.52 -14.50 16.86
N ASN A 300 12.59 -13.96 18.08
CA ASN A 300 13.85 -13.80 18.82
C ASN A 300 14.92 -13.04 18.02
N GLY A 301 14.52 -11.97 17.31
CA GLY A 301 15.41 -11.18 16.45
C GLY A 301 15.83 -11.87 15.15
N ILE A 302 15.26 -13.03 14.80
CA ILE A 302 15.51 -13.74 13.55
C ILE A 302 14.30 -13.62 12.64
N LEU A 303 14.49 -12.99 11.48
CA LEU A 303 13.53 -12.97 10.38
C LEU A 303 13.50 -14.34 9.70
N LYS A 304 12.29 -14.85 9.45
CA LYS A 304 12.06 -16.07 8.68
C LYS A 304 11.66 -15.70 7.25
N ASP A 305 12.49 -16.09 6.29
CA ASP A 305 12.29 -15.93 4.85
C ASP A 305 12.33 -17.31 4.20
N GLU A 306 11.25 -18.09 4.35
CA GLU A 306 11.23 -19.51 3.97
C GLU A 306 11.54 -19.77 2.48
N ALA A 307 11.39 -18.76 1.62
CA ALA A 307 11.67 -18.87 0.19
C ALA A 307 13.02 -18.27 -0.20
N ASN A 308 13.77 -17.76 0.77
CA ASN A 308 15.02 -17.02 0.58
C ASN A 308 14.87 -15.91 -0.47
N ASP A 309 13.77 -15.16 -0.39
CA ASP A 309 13.44 -14.07 -1.29
C ASP A 309 14.52 -12.96 -1.28
N PHE A 310 15.25 -12.79 -0.18
CA PHE A 310 16.36 -11.83 -0.07
C PHE A 310 17.73 -12.38 -0.49
N GLY A 311 17.87 -13.70 -0.70
CA GLY A 311 19.15 -14.34 -1.05
C GLY A 311 20.15 -14.45 0.12
N LEU A 312 19.71 -14.24 1.36
CA LEU A 312 20.53 -14.24 2.58
C LEU A 312 20.36 -15.49 3.45
N GLY A 313 19.57 -16.47 2.99
CA GLY A 313 19.18 -17.68 3.70
C GLY A 313 17.77 -17.57 4.31
N GLU A 314 17.24 -18.71 4.78
CA GLU A 314 15.86 -18.78 5.27
C GLU A 314 15.65 -18.18 6.67
N LYS A 315 16.73 -17.99 7.42
CA LYS A 315 16.74 -17.47 8.79
C LYS A 315 17.87 -16.48 8.92
N VAL A 316 17.53 -15.21 9.07
CA VAL A 316 18.53 -14.13 9.08
C VAL A 316 18.26 -13.22 10.26
N ASN A 317 19.30 -12.74 10.93
CA ASN A 317 19.13 -11.73 11.97
C ASN A 317 18.46 -10.48 11.37
N ILE A 318 17.43 -9.96 12.04
CA ILE A 318 16.64 -8.83 11.53
C ILE A 318 17.51 -7.58 11.27
N ASN A 319 18.56 -7.35 12.06
CA ASN A 319 19.45 -6.21 11.86
C ASN A 319 20.32 -6.38 10.61
N ILE A 320 20.70 -7.62 10.24
CA ILE A 320 21.39 -7.90 8.98
C ILE A 320 20.47 -7.57 7.81
N ILE A 321 19.21 -8.00 7.85
CA ILE A 321 18.21 -7.67 6.80
C ILE A 321 18.00 -6.16 6.70
N LYS A 322 17.80 -5.46 7.83
CA LYS A 322 17.62 -4.01 7.83
C LYS A 322 18.80 -3.28 7.21
N ASN A 323 20.02 -3.67 7.56
CA ASN A 323 21.23 -3.07 7.01
C ASN A 323 21.38 -3.39 5.52
N TYR A 324 21.04 -4.60 5.10
CA TYR A 324 21.04 -4.99 3.69
C TYR A 324 20.06 -4.16 2.86
N LEU A 325 18.82 -4.00 3.34
CA LEU A 325 17.80 -3.16 2.69
C LEU A 325 18.27 -1.71 2.61
N ARG A 326 18.78 -1.13 3.70
CA ARG A 326 19.31 0.25 3.73
C ARG A 326 20.51 0.44 2.81
N SER A 327 21.42 -0.54 2.75
CA SER A 327 22.56 -0.51 1.82
C SER A 327 22.06 -0.46 0.38
N ARG A 328 21.12 -1.33 0.02
CA ARG A 328 20.56 -1.36 -1.33
C ARG A 328 19.81 -0.07 -1.68
N ILE A 329 19.07 0.49 -0.72
CA ILE A 329 18.42 1.81 -0.86
C ILE A 329 19.47 2.88 -1.14
N ASN A 330 20.56 2.92 -0.37
CA ASN A 330 21.63 3.90 -0.56
C ASN A 330 22.31 3.74 -1.92
N GLU A 331 22.50 2.51 -2.41
CA GLU A 331 22.98 2.27 -3.78
C GLU A 331 22.03 2.91 -4.80
N ILE A 332 20.71 2.65 -4.72
CA ILE A 332 19.72 3.28 -5.61
C ILE A 332 19.79 4.82 -5.53
N LEU A 333 19.93 5.37 -4.32
CA LEU A 333 19.92 6.81 -4.07
C LEU A 333 21.19 7.54 -4.54
N ASN A 334 22.30 6.85 -4.75
CA ASN A 334 23.61 7.44 -5.09
C ASN A 334 23.97 7.39 -6.59
N TYR A 335 23.07 6.89 -7.46
CA TYR A 335 23.21 6.97 -8.92
C TYR A 335 22.58 8.25 -9.50
#